data_AF-A0A7W8HT59-F1
#
_entry.id   AF-A0A7W8HT59-F1
#
_cell.length_a   1.000
_cell.length_b   1.000
_cell.length_c   1.000
_cell.angle_alpha   90.00
_cell.angle_beta   90.00
_cell.angle_gamma   90.00
#
_symmetry.space_group_name_H-M   'P 1'
#
loop_
_entity.id
_entity.type
_entity.pdbx_description
1 polymer ?
#
loop_
_entity_poly.entity_id
_entity_poly.type
_entity_poly.pdbx_seq_one_letter_code
_entity_poly.pdbx_strand_id
1 'polypeptide(L)'
;MKTLLLLWALPITLLGAWYGLSYYDMSFGIFMLTRDAHDLVFQIYGNVLGIPPETIPPLVLRAIIVDSLILFAFIGFRRRKQIKAWWVARQEKSAELSEARASAESLSSAP
;
A
#
# COMPACT_ATOMS: atom_id res chain seq x y z
N MET A 1 -5.74 -12.71 8.89
CA MET A 1 -5.44 -11.33 8.41
C MET A 1 -4.24 -11.33 7.48
N LYS A 2 -3.12 -11.99 7.83
CA LYS A 2 -1.96 -12.13 6.92
C LYS A 2 -2.33 -12.78 5.58
N THR A 3 -3.10 -13.87 5.59
CA THR A 3 -3.60 -14.56 4.39
C THR A 3 -4.50 -13.69 3.53
N LEU A 4 -5.45 -12.97 4.14
CA LEU A 4 -6.34 -12.03 3.45
C LEU A 4 -5.53 -10.92 2.76
N LEU A 5 -4.57 -10.32 3.47
CA LEU A 5 -3.69 -9.30 2.90
C LEU A 5 -2.83 -9.84 1.75
N LEU A 6 -2.33 -11.08 1.87
CA LEU A 6 -1.50 -11.69 0.84
C LEU A 6 -2.33 -12.02 -0.40
N LEU A 7 -3.51 -12.62 -0.23
CA LEU A 7 -4.44 -12.93 -1.32
C LEU A 7 -4.96 -11.66 -2.01
N TRP A 8 -5.08 -10.56 -1.27
CA TRP A 8 -5.48 -9.25 -1.78
C TRP A 8 -4.33 -8.54 -2.54
N ALA A 9 -3.13 -8.51 -1.94
CA ALA A 9 -1.99 -7.81 -2.52
C ALA A 9 -1.45 -8.54 -3.76
N LEU A 10 -1.49 -9.88 -3.78
CA LEU A 10 -0.93 -10.69 -4.87
C LEU A 10 -1.45 -10.30 -6.27
N PRO A 11 -2.77 -10.28 -6.55
CA PRO A 11 -3.28 -9.88 -7.86
C PRO A 11 -2.97 -8.42 -8.20
N ILE A 12 -2.99 -7.52 -7.22
CA ILE A 12 -2.65 -6.10 -7.41
C ILE A 12 -1.19 -5.94 -7.78
N THR A 13 -0.28 -6.63 -7.08
CA THR A 13 1.15 -6.58 -7.37
C THR A 13 1.48 -7.22 -8.70
N LEU A 14 0.79 -8.30 -9.08
CA LEU A 14 0.99 -8.96 -10.37
C LEU A 14 0.57 -8.06 -11.51
N LEU A 15 -0.64 -7.46 -11.43
CA LEU A 15 -1.11 -6.50 -12.43
C LEU A 15 -0.26 -5.24 -12.47
N GLY A 16 0.11 -4.69 -11.31
CA GLY A 16 0.96 -3.50 -11.22
C GLY A 16 2.37 -3.73 -11.75
N ALA A 17 2.96 -4.89 -11.45
CA ALA A 17 4.26 -5.28 -11.99
C ALA A 17 4.20 -5.44 -13.50
N TRP A 18 3.22 -6.19 -14.02
CA TRP A 18 3.01 -6.33 -15.44
C TRP A 18 2.79 -4.98 -16.14
N TYR A 19 1.90 -4.14 -15.60
CA TYR A 19 1.62 -2.81 -16.13
C TYR A 19 2.88 -1.95 -16.16
N GLY A 20 3.64 -1.90 -15.06
CA GLY A 20 4.87 -1.11 -14.99
C GLY A 20 5.95 -1.62 -15.94
N LEU A 21 6.23 -2.93 -15.93
CA LEU A 21 7.21 -3.56 -16.81
C LEU A 21 6.90 -3.30 -18.28
N SER A 22 5.66 -3.55 -18.69
CA SER A 22 5.23 -3.37 -20.08
C SER A 22 5.14 -1.90 -20.49
N TYR A 23 4.76 -1.02 -19.58
CA TYR A 23 4.73 0.43 -19.83
C TYR A 23 6.13 1.00 -20.12
N TYR A 24 7.16 0.51 -19.41
CA TYR A 24 8.57 0.89 -19.61
C TYR A 24 9.32 0.00 -20.61
N ASP A 25 8.60 -0.85 -21.36
CA ASP A 25 9.15 -1.77 -22.36
C ASP A 25 10.25 -2.73 -21.85
N MET A 26 10.16 -3.12 -20.57
CA MET A 26 11.05 -4.07 -19.93
C MET A 26 10.64 -5.51 -20.29
N SER A 27 10.83 -5.87 -21.54
CA SER A 27 10.24 -7.08 -22.11
C SER A 27 11.02 -8.36 -21.81
N PHE A 28 12.34 -8.31 -21.60
CA PHE A 28 13.21 -9.49 -21.36
C PHE A 28 13.03 -10.62 -22.40
N GLY A 29 12.54 -10.32 -23.62
CA GLY A 29 12.20 -11.31 -24.65
C GLY A 29 10.80 -11.94 -24.51
N ILE A 30 10.00 -11.51 -23.54
CA ILE A 30 8.61 -11.94 -23.33
C ILE A 30 7.68 -10.94 -24.02
N PHE A 31 6.94 -11.39 -25.05
CA PHE A 31 6.00 -10.55 -25.80
C PHE A 31 5.00 -9.82 -24.90
N MET A 32 4.45 -10.50 -23.88
CA MET A 32 3.45 -9.89 -22.99
C MET A 32 3.98 -8.71 -22.17
N LEU A 33 5.30 -8.56 -22.06
CA LEU A 33 5.94 -7.45 -21.35
C LEU A 33 6.41 -6.33 -22.30
N THR A 34 6.05 -6.38 -23.58
CA THR A 34 6.34 -5.29 -24.52
C THR A 34 5.28 -4.20 -24.45
N ARG A 35 5.65 -3.02 -24.94
CA ARG A 35 4.72 -1.91 -25.11
C ARG A 35 3.56 -2.25 -26.07
N ASP A 36 3.84 -2.98 -27.14
CA ASP A 36 2.81 -3.35 -28.13
C ASP A 36 1.74 -4.25 -27.52
N ALA A 37 2.13 -5.24 -26.71
CA ALA A 37 1.19 -6.11 -26.03
C ALA A 37 0.36 -5.34 -24.99
N HIS A 38 0.99 -4.40 -24.28
CA HIS A 38 0.29 -3.50 -23.35
C HIS A 38 -0.81 -2.72 -24.04
N ASP A 39 -0.47 -2.01 -25.12
CA ASP A 39 -1.42 -1.16 -25.85
C ASP A 39 -2.52 -2.01 -26.52
N LEU A 40 -2.18 -3.19 -27.05
CA LEU A 40 -3.15 -4.14 -27.60
C LEU A 40 -4.17 -4.60 -26.54
N VAL A 41 -3.70 -4.97 -25.35
CA VAL A 41 -4.58 -5.40 -24.25
C VAL A 41 -5.54 -4.28 -23.86
N PHE A 42 -5.04 -3.04 -23.70
CA PHE A 42 -5.91 -1.92 -23.36
C PHE A 42 -6.90 -1.57 -24.48
N GLN A 43 -6.51 -1.67 -25.75
CA GLN A 43 -7.43 -1.48 -26.88
C GLN A 43 -8.54 -2.53 -26.88
N ILE A 44 -8.22 -3.81 -26.66
CA ILE A 44 -9.23 -4.88 -26.56
C ILE A 44 -10.19 -4.59 -25.41
N TYR A 45 -9.68 -4.27 -24.22
CA TYR A 45 -10.54 -3.94 -23.08
C TYR A 45 -11.37 -2.68 -23.30
N GLY A 46 -10.81 -1.64 -23.93
CA GLY A 46 -11.53 -0.41 -24.26
C GLY A 46 -12.70 -0.68 -25.21
N ASN A 47 -12.46 -1.48 -26.25
CA ASN A 47 -13.50 -1.90 -27.19
C ASN A 47 -14.59 -2.75 -26.52
N VAL A 48 -14.21 -3.70 -25.64
CA VAL A 48 -15.16 -4.55 -24.91
C VAL A 48 -16.01 -3.73 -23.92
N LEU A 49 -15.39 -2.77 -23.24
CA LEU A 49 -16.04 -1.94 -22.23
C LEU A 49 -16.77 -0.72 -22.83
N GLY A 50 -16.56 -0.42 -24.11
CA GLY A 50 -17.11 0.76 -24.77
C GLY A 50 -16.54 2.08 -24.24
N ILE A 51 -15.33 2.07 -23.70
CA ILE A 51 -14.65 3.26 -23.13
C ILE A 51 -13.26 3.44 -23.76
N PRO A 52 -12.71 4.67 -23.77
CA PRO A 52 -11.37 4.88 -24.32
C PRO A 52 -10.31 4.12 -23.50
N PRO A 53 -9.35 3.44 -24.15
CA PRO A 53 -8.35 2.61 -23.49
C PRO A 53 -7.50 3.36 -22.45
N GLU A 54 -7.22 4.64 -22.69
CA GLU A 54 -6.49 5.54 -21.80
C GLU A 54 -7.20 5.81 -20.47
N THR A 55 -8.52 5.57 -20.40
CA THR A 55 -9.30 5.74 -19.16
C THR A 55 -9.23 4.51 -18.25
N ILE A 56 -8.82 3.35 -18.77
CA ILE A 56 -8.81 2.09 -18.02
C ILE A 56 -7.77 2.11 -16.89
N PRO A 57 -6.48 2.46 -17.13
CA PRO A 57 -5.49 2.51 -16.04
C PRO A 57 -5.89 3.42 -14.87
N PRO A 58 -6.35 4.67 -15.07
CA PRO A 58 -6.77 5.50 -13.94
C PRO A 58 -8.03 4.99 -13.24
N LEU A 59 -8.96 4.32 -13.94
CA LEU A 59 -10.12 3.68 -13.33
C LEU A 59 -9.70 2.52 -12.41
N VAL A 60 -8.80 1.65 -12.88
CA VAL A 60 -8.26 0.53 -12.08
C VAL A 60 -7.52 1.05 -10.86
N LEU A 61 -6.70 2.10 -11.02
CA LEU A 61 -5.99 2.71 -9.90
C LEU A 61 -6.95 3.26 -8.83
N ARG A 62 -8.02 3.96 -9.25
CA ARG A 62 -9.06 4.45 -8.33
C ARG A 62 -9.74 3.29 -7.59
N ALA A 63 -10.06 2.20 -8.28
CA ALA A 63 -10.65 1.02 -7.67
C ALA A 63 -9.72 0.42 -6.60
N ILE A 64 -8.43 0.27 -6.90
CA ILE A 64 -7.43 -0.22 -5.94
C ILE A 64 -7.34 0.68 -4.71
N ILE A 65 -7.34 2.01 -4.88
CA ILE A 65 -7.29 2.96 -3.76
C ILE A 65 -8.51 2.81 -2.85
N VAL A 66 -9.72 2.80 -3.44
CA VAL A 66 -10.96 2.67 -2.68
C VAL A 66 -11.02 1.33 -1.95
N ASP A 67 -10.67 0.24 -2.62
CA ASP A 67 -10.66 -1.10 -2.03
C ASP A 67 -9.62 -1.23 -0.90
N SER A 68 -8.42 -0.66 -1.09
CA SER A 68 -7.39 -0.55 -0.05
C SER A 68 -7.92 0.19 1.18
N LEU A 69 -8.55 1.34 0.97
CA LEU A 69 -9.11 2.15 2.05
C LEU A 69 -10.14 1.36 2.86
N ILE A 70 -11.04 0.65 2.19
CA ILE A 70 -12.06 -0.20 2.84
C ILE A 70 -11.39 -1.32 3.64
N LEU A 71 -10.43 -2.02 3.05
CA LEU A 71 -9.71 -3.11 3.68
C LEU A 71 -8.93 -2.63 4.92
N PHE A 72 -8.21 -1.50 4.82
CA PHE A 72 -7.50 -0.93 5.96
C PHE A 72 -8.45 -0.37 7.03
N ALA A 73 -9.58 0.23 6.65
CA ALA A 73 -10.62 0.65 7.59
C ALA A 73 -11.20 -0.53 8.36
N PHE A 74 -11.49 -1.64 7.68
CA PHE A 74 -11.98 -2.87 8.31
C PHE A 74 -10.95 -3.46 9.28
N ILE A 75 -9.69 -3.57 8.86
CA ILE A 75 -8.59 -4.06 9.72
C ILE A 75 -8.40 -3.14 10.93
N GLY A 76 -8.41 -1.82 10.72
CA GLY A 76 -8.31 -0.81 11.77
C GLY A 76 -9.45 -0.92 12.78
N PHE A 77 -10.69 -1.05 12.31
CA PHE A 77 -11.86 -1.23 13.18
C PHE A 77 -11.79 -2.53 14.00
N ARG A 78 -11.32 -3.63 13.39
CA ARG A 78 -11.14 -4.93 14.06
C ARG A 78 -10.02 -4.89 15.10
N ARG A 79 -8.97 -4.11 14.86
CA ARG A 79 -7.81 -3.95 15.76
C ARG A 79 -7.87 -2.71 16.64
N ARG A 80 -8.97 -1.96 16.67
CA ARG A 80 -9.10 -0.70 17.41
C ARG A 80 -8.61 -0.76 18.86
N LYS A 81 -8.85 -1.87 19.57
CA LYS A 81 -8.37 -2.08 20.95
C LYS A 81 -6.84 -2.25 21.02
N GLN A 82 -6.27 -3.02 20.09
CA GLN A 82 -4.82 -3.23 19.99
C GLN A 82 -4.10 -1.93 19.58
N ILE A 83 -4.70 -1.16 18.66
CA ILE A 83 -4.16 0.13 18.21
C ILE A 83 -4.19 1.15 19.35
N LYS A 84 -5.31 1.23 20.10
CA LYS A 84 -5.38 2.08 21.29
C LYS A 84 -4.35 1.69 22.36
N ALA A 85 -4.24 0.40 22.66
CA ALA A 85 -3.26 -0.10 23.63
C ALA A 85 -1.81 0.20 23.18
N TRP A 86 -1.49 0.00 21.90
CA TRP A 86 -0.19 0.36 21.34
C TRP A 86 0.09 1.87 21.42
N TRP A 87 -0.91 2.70 21.15
CA TRP A 87 -0.78 4.16 21.20
C TRP A 87 -0.54 4.66 22.63
N VAL A 88 -1.30 4.14 23.60
CA VAL A 88 -1.13 4.47 25.04
C VAL A 88 0.23 4.00 25.55
N ALA A 89 0.63 2.76 25.28
CA ALA A 89 1.94 2.24 25.67
C ALA A 89 3.10 3.04 25.04
N ARG A 90 2.89 3.62 23.85
CA ARG A 90 3.88 4.49 23.21
C ARG A 90 3.99 5.84 23.92
N GLN A 91 2.89 6.42 24.39
CA GLN A 91 2.89 7.65 25.18
C GLN A 91 3.56 7.45 26.54
N GLU A 92 3.23 6.35 27.24
CA GLU A 92 3.85 5.98 28.53
C GLU A 92 5.36 5.81 28.39
N LYS A 93 5.82 5.08 27.37
CA LYS A 93 7.25 4.89 27.12
C LYS A 93 7.96 6.21 26.78
N SER A 94 7.30 7.15 26.10
CA SER A 94 7.89 8.48 25.85
C SER A 94 7.93 9.36 27.09
N ALA A 95 6.95 9.24 28.00
CA ALA A 95 6.94 9.96 29.28
C ALA A 95 8.04 9.45 30.21
N GLU A 96 8.19 8.12 30.32
CA GLU A 96 9.22 7.47 31.13
C GLU A 96 10.64 7.82 30.65
N LEU A 97 10.85 7.90 29.32
CA LEU A 97 12.10 8.39 28.72
C LEU A 97 12.39 9.87 29.00
N SER A 98 11.34 10.69 29.13
CA SER A 98 11.46 12.11 29.47
C SER A 98 11.81 12.30 30.95
N GLU A 99 11.17 11.55 31.84
CA GLU A 99 11.50 11.56 33.28
C GLU A 99 12.91 11.03 33.54
N ALA A 100 13.30 9.93 32.90
CA ALA A 100 14.65 9.38 33.04
C ALA A 100 15.75 10.37 32.59
N ARG A 101 15.50 11.17 31.54
CA ARG A 101 16.40 12.24 31.11
C ARG A 101 16.45 13.39 32.12
N ALA A 102 15.30 13.83 32.64
CA ALA A 102 15.23 14.90 33.63
C ALA A 102 15.94 14.52 34.95
N SER A 103 15.80 13.27 35.41
CA SER A 103 16.50 12.77 36.59
C SER A 103 18.02 12.67 36.38
N ALA A 104 18.48 12.24 35.20
CA ALA A 104 19.91 12.18 34.88
C ALA A 104 20.56 13.57 34.85
N GLU A 105 19.85 14.57 34.31
CA GLU A 105 20.33 15.96 34.25
C GLU A 105 20.39 16.60 35.65
N SER A 106 19.42 16.28 36.51
CA SER A 106 19.41 16.72 37.92
C SER A 106 20.50 16.08 38.78
N LEU A 107 20.95 14.86 38.44
CA LEU A 107 22.07 14.18 39.12
C LEU A 107 23.45 14.70 38.66
N SER A 108 23.54 15.17 37.41
CA SER A 108 24.76 15.76 36.85
C SER A 108 25.07 17.18 37.36
N SER A 109 24.10 17.83 37.99
CA SER A 109 24.18 19.22 38.46
C SER A 109 24.31 19.34 39.99
N ALA A 110 24.47 18.21 40.70
CA ALA A 110 24.81 18.22 42.12
C ALA A 110 26.29 18.62 42.31
N PRO A 111 26.59 19.63 43.14
CA PRO A 111 27.93 20.19 43.34
C PRO A 111 28.85 19.29 44.19
#